data_AF-A0A8S9L8Y0-F1
#
_entry.id   AF-A0A8S9L8Y0-F1
#
_cell.length_a   1.000
_cell.length_b   1.000
_cell.length_c   1.000
_cell.angle_alpha   90.00
_cell.angle_beta   90.00
_cell.angle_gamma   90.00
#
_symmetry.space_group_name_H-M   'P 1'
#
loop_
_entity.id
_entity.type
_entity.pdbx_description
1 polymer ?
#
loop_
_entity_poly.entity_id
_entity_poly.type
_entity_poly.pdbx_seq_one_letter_code
_entity_poly.pdbx_strand_id
1 'polypeptide(L)'
;IAFSLIEEQEGRRRPLDDYISFVSLLADPRYCGISYEEKEEVRVLMRQDPKFWTYRPMTELMIRAAADDVRFLLYLYHKMMGKLNQRSLWHLAVRGSLYCRCLCCMNDTDFANWPTVPPLPDNLKIGDQFPEEEILSVLDVPPGKMGRVIGRKGASILAIKEACNAEILIGGAKGPPDKIFVIGPVKEVRKAEAILRGRMIDY
;
A
#
# COMPACT_ATOMS: atom_id res chain seq x y z
N ILE A 1 -1.74 -2.92 3.84
CA ILE A 1 -0.96 -3.08 5.10
C ILE A 1 -1.52 -4.19 5.99
N ALA A 2 -2.70 -4.02 6.62
CA ALA A 2 -3.26 -5.01 7.56
C ALA A 2 -3.39 -6.44 6.98
N PHE A 3 -3.95 -6.56 5.77
CA PHE A 3 -4.02 -7.84 5.06
C PHE A 3 -2.66 -8.53 4.91
N SER A 4 -1.65 -7.80 4.45
CA SER A 4 -0.29 -8.33 4.25
C SER A 4 0.33 -8.83 5.55
N LEU A 5 0.08 -8.15 6.67
CA LEU A 5 0.54 -8.56 8.00
C LEU A 5 -0.18 -9.83 8.48
N ILE A 6 -1.46 -9.99 8.16
CA ILE A 6 -2.21 -11.23 8.46
C ILE A 6 -1.65 -12.40 7.64
N GLU A 7 -1.38 -12.21 6.35
CA GLU A 7 -0.78 -13.27 5.51
C GLU A 7 0.62 -13.65 6.03
N GLU A 8 1.43 -12.68 6.46
CA GLU A 8 2.75 -12.92 7.06
C GLU A 8 2.65 -13.68 8.39
N GLN A 9 1.66 -13.36 9.24
CA GLN A 9 1.35 -14.12 10.45
C GLN A 9 1.00 -15.58 10.16
N GLU A 10 0.34 -15.85 9.04
CA GLU A 10 -0.02 -17.20 8.59
C GLU A 10 1.14 -17.89 7.84
N GLY A 11 2.33 -17.29 7.82
CA GLY A 11 3.53 -17.85 7.19
C GLY A 11 3.55 -17.76 5.66
N ARG A 12 2.62 -17.01 5.07
CA ARG A 12 2.57 -16.78 3.63
C ARG A 12 3.49 -15.62 3.27
N ARG A 13 4.06 -15.68 2.06
CA ARG A 13 4.90 -14.59 1.56
C ARG A 13 4.05 -13.32 1.42
N ARG A 14 4.59 -12.19 1.86
CA ARG A 14 4.01 -10.88 1.62
C ARG A 14 3.77 -10.73 0.11
N PRO A 15 2.52 -10.48 -0.34
CA PRO A 15 2.29 -10.23 -1.75
C PRO A 15 3.08 -8.99 -2.16
N LEU A 16 3.85 -9.13 -3.25
CA LEU A 16 4.61 -8.03 -3.87
C LEU A 16 3.69 -7.02 -4.56
N ASP A 17 2.42 -7.40 -4.77
CA ASP A 17 1.45 -6.58 -5.47
C ASP A 17 0.83 -5.54 -4.54
N ASP A 18 0.70 -4.31 -5.06
CA ASP A 18 0.31 -3.12 -4.29
C ASP A 18 -1.22 -3.06 -4.04
N TYR A 19 -2.03 -3.94 -4.66
CA TYR A 19 -3.48 -3.89 -4.61
C TYR A 19 -4.15 -5.19 -4.15
N ILE A 20 -5.23 -5.02 -3.39
CA ILE A 20 -6.11 -6.10 -2.93
C ILE A 20 -7.47 -5.86 -3.56
N SER A 21 -8.02 -6.88 -4.23
CA SER A 21 -9.38 -6.81 -4.77
C SER A 21 -10.39 -6.86 -3.63
N PHE A 22 -11.21 -5.81 -3.50
CA PHE A 22 -12.29 -5.76 -2.51
C PHE A 22 -13.27 -6.93 -2.67
N VAL A 23 -13.64 -7.26 -3.90
CA VAL A 23 -14.56 -8.38 -4.19
C VAL A 23 -13.95 -9.72 -3.78
N SER A 24 -12.66 -9.92 -4.06
CA SER A 24 -11.95 -11.14 -3.64
C SER A 24 -11.81 -11.23 -2.12
N LEU A 25 -11.61 -10.09 -1.45
CA LEU A 25 -11.52 -10.03 0.00
C LEU A 25 -12.86 -10.33 0.69
N LEU A 26 -13.98 -9.90 0.10
CA LEU A 26 -15.32 -10.25 0.59
C LEU A 26 -15.64 -11.73 0.38
N ALA A 27 -15.26 -12.29 -0.77
CA ALA A 27 -15.49 -13.70 -1.08
C ALA A 27 -14.66 -14.64 -0.18
N ASP A 28 -13.54 -14.17 0.38
CA ASP A 28 -12.70 -14.96 1.27
C ASP A 28 -13.46 -15.34 2.57
N PRO A 29 -13.64 -16.66 2.85
CA PRO A 29 -14.34 -17.15 4.03
C PRO A 29 -13.72 -16.70 5.36
N ARG A 30 -12.42 -16.35 5.38
CA ARG A 30 -11.74 -15.87 6.59
C ARG A 30 -12.28 -14.51 7.04
N TYR A 31 -12.89 -13.74 6.15
CA TYR A 31 -13.43 -12.42 6.42
C TYR A 31 -14.96 -12.44 6.39
N CYS A 32 -15.56 -12.38 5.20
CA CYS A 32 -17.02 -12.31 5.01
C CYS A 32 -17.61 -13.57 4.37
N GLY A 33 -16.90 -14.20 3.42
CA GLY A 33 -17.42 -15.34 2.65
C GLY A 33 -18.62 -15.00 1.76
N ILE A 34 -18.77 -13.74 1.34
CA ILE A 34 -19.90 -13.26 0.55
C ILE A 34 -19.48 -13.12 -0.91
N SER A 35 -20.16 -13.83 -1.82
CA SER A 35 -19.98 -13.63 -3.26
C SER A 35 -20.67 -12.33 -3.71
N TYR A 36 -20.02 -11.62 -4.62
CA TYR A 36 -20.47 -10.31 -5.10
C TYR A 36 -20.61 -10.35 -6.62
N GLU A 37 -21.50 -11.24 -7.08
CA GLU A 37 -21.69 -11.62 -8.49
C GLU A 37 -22.10 -10.42 -9.35
N GLU A 38 -22.97 -9.56 -8.83
CA GLU A 38 -23.43 -8.34 -9.51
C GLU A 38 -22.28 -7.41 -9.94
N LYS A 39 -21.22 -7.32 -9.13
CA LYS A 39 -20.04 -6.51 -9.48
C LYS A 39 -19.15 -7.15 -10.54
N GLU A 40 -19.18 -8.47 -10.67
CA GLU A 40 -18.48 -9.15 -11.75
C GLU A 40 -19.21 -8.92 -13.07
N GLU A 41 -20.55 -9.00 -13.08
CA GLU A 41 -21.37 -8.71 -14.26
C GLU A 41 -21.16 -7.29 -14.77
N VAL A 42 -21.18 -6.28 -13.88
CA VAL A 42 -20.91 -4.88 -14.27
C VAL A 42 -19.50 -4.71 -14.83
N ARG A 43 -18.50 -5.40 -14.27
CA ARG A 43 -17.13 -5.36 -14.79
C ARG A 43 -17.03 -5.98 -16.18
N VAL A 44 -17.77 -7.06 -16.45
CA VAL A 44 -17.84 -7.66 -17.79
C VAL A 44 -18.44 -6.66 -18.79
N LEU A 45 -19.56 -6.02 -18.44
CA LEU A 45 -20.22 -5.04 -19.30
C LEU A 45 -19.33 -3.81 -19.57
N MET A 46 -18.62 -3.30 -18.56
CA MET A 46 -17.68 -2.18 -18.74
C MET A 46 -16.44 -2.55 -19.58
N ARG A 47 -16.03 -3.83 -19.58
CA ARG A 47 -14.95 -4.30 -20.46
C ARG A 47 -15.41 -4.45 -21.91
N GLN A 48 -16.67 -4.82 -22.13
CA GLN A 48 -17.27 -4.92 -23.46
C GLN A 48 -17.54 -3.55 -24.06
N ASP A 49 -18.10 -2.62 -23.26
CA ASP A 49 -18.31 -1.23 -23.65
C ASP A 49 -17.73 -0.27 -22.59
N PRO A 50 -16.57 0.34 -22.86
CA PRO A 50 -15.96 1.33 -21.96
C PRO A 50 -16.80 2.59 -21.72
N LYS A 51 -17.77 2.89 -22.58
CA LYS A 51 -18.71 4.02 -22.43
C LYS A 51 -20.01 3.62 -21.74
N PHE A 52 -20.19 2.33 -21.38
CA PHE A 52 -21.38 1.83 -20.71
C PHE A 52 -21.83 2.69 -19.52
N TRP A 53 -20.87 3.21 -18.74
CA TRP A 53 -21.15 4.03 -17.57
C TRP A 53 -21.90 5.33 -17.88
N THR A 54 -21.82 5.89 -19.10
CA THR A 54 -22.44 7.20 -19.43
C THR A 54 -23.95 7.11 -19.61
N TYR A 55 -24.45 5.93 -19.99
CA TYR A 55 -25.87 5.70 -20.26
C TYR A 55 -26.46 4.57 -19.41
N ARG A 56 -25.68 4.02 -18.48
CA ARG A 56 -26.15 3.00 -17.54
C ARG A 56 -27.25 3.60 -16.65
N PRO A 57 -28.45 3.02 -16.62
CA PRO A 57 -29.51 3.48 -15.73
C PRO A 57 -29.14 3.25 -14.27
N MET A 58 -29.44 4.22 -13.41
CA MET A 58 -29.26 4.11 -11.97
C MET A 58 -30.37 3.22 -11.39
N THR A 59 -30.04 2.00 -10.98
CA THR A 59 -31.01 1.05 -10.43
C THR A 59 -30.99 1.06 -8.89
N GLU A 60 -32.09 0.63 -8.27
CA GLU A 60 -32.14 0.46 -6.81
C GLU A 60 -31.08 -0.53 -6.31
N LEU A 61 -30.79 -1.56 -7.10
CA LEU A 61 -29.74 -2.54 -6.83
C LEU A 61 -28.36 -1.86 -6.72
N MET A 62 -28.05 -0.89 -7.60
CA MET A 62 -26.79 -0.14 -7.51
C MET A 62 -26.69 0.68 -6.22
N ILE A 63 -27.79 1.28 -5.80
CA ILE A 63 -27.84 2.06 -4.55
C ILE A 63 -27.58 1.14 -3.36
N ARG A 64 -28.25 -0.02 -3.32
CA ARG A 64 -28.06 -1.02 -2.26
C ARG A 64 -26.63 -1.57 -2.25
N ALA A 65 -26.09 -1.95 -3.41
CA ALA A 65 -24.72 -2.45 -3.53
C ALA A 65 -23.67 -1.42 -3.07
N ALA A 66 -23.87 -0.14 -3.41
CA ALA A 66 -22.99 0.94 -2.96
C ALA A 66 -23.11 1.19 -1.44
N ALA A 67 -24.30 1.07 -0.86
CA ALA A 67 -24.48 1.16 0.59
C ALA A 67 -23.82 -0.04 1.31
N ASP A 68 -23.99 -1.24 0.77
CA ASP A 68 -23.37 -2.45 1.28
C ASP A 68 -21.84 -2.41 1.18
N ASP A 69 -21.25 -1.80 0.14
CA ASP A 69 -19.81 -1.59 0.05
C ASP A 69 -19.26 -0.85 1.27
N VAL A 70 -19.91 0.25 1.67
CA VAL A 70 -19.51 1.05 2.82
C VAL A 70 -19.66 0.24 4.11
N ARG A 71 -20.77 -0.50 4.25
CA ARG A 71 -21.01 -1.36 5.41
C ARG A 71 -19.97 -2.48 5.52
N PHE A 72 -19.63 -3.11 4.40
CA PHE A 72 -18.67 -4.19 4.35
C PHE A 72 -17.23 -3.72 4.55
N LEU A 73 -16.87 -2.51 4.13
CA LEU A 73 -15.56 -1.92 4.44
C LEU A 73 -15.34 -1.81 5.94
N LEU A 74 -16.34 -1.30 6.68
CA LEU A 74 -16.28 -1.23 8.14
C LEU A 74 -16.19 -2.61 8.78
N TYR A 75 -16.99 -3.56 8.28
CA TYR A 75 -16.97 -4.93 8.78
C TYR A 75 -15.60 -5.61 8.56
N LEU A 76 -15.03 -5.48 7.35
CA LEU A 76 -13.71 -5.99 6.99
C LEU A 76 -12.63 -5.38 7.88
N TYR A 77 -12.70 -4.07 8.12
CA TYR A 77 -11.80 -3.39 9.04
C TYR A 77 -11.83 -4.04 10.42
N HIS A 78 -13.00 -4.18 11.04
CA HIS A 78 -13.11 -4.79 12.36
C HIS A 78 -12.62 -6.24 12.39
N LYS A 79 -12.96 -7.03 11.37
CA LYS A 79 -12.48 -8.42 11.21
C LYS A 79 -10.96 -8.51 11.11
N MET A 80 -10.34 -7.63 10.33
CA MET A 80 -8.88 -7.56 10.19
C MET A 80 -8.22 -7.16 11.50
N MET A 81 -8.72 -6.11 12.14
CA MET A 81 -8.17 -5.63 13.41
C MET A 81 -8.24 -6.70 14.50
N GLY A 82 -9.29 -7.52 14.54
CA GLY A 82 -9.42 -8.62 15.50
C GLY A 82 -8.48 -9.81 15.23
N LYS A 83 -7.90 -9.94 14.03
CA LYS A 83 -6.98 -11.03 13.65
C LYS A 83 -5.50 -10.69 13.86
N LEU A 84 -5.18 -9.40 13.99
CA LEU A 84 -3.79 -8.95 14.13
C LEU A 84 -3.29 -9.24 15.55
N ASN A 85 -2.09 -9.80 15.65
CA ASN A 85 -1.40 -9.92 16.93
C ASN A 85 -0.84 -8.55 17.38
N GLN A 86 -0.37 -8.45 18.62
CA GLN A 86 0.12 -7.18 19.16
C GLN A 86 1.32 -6.61 18.37
N ARG A 87 2.22 -7.46 17.88
CA ARG A 87 3.36 -7.06 17.04
C ARG A 87 2.88 -6.47 15.72
N SER A 88 1.94 -7.12 15.05
CA SER A 88 1.36 -6.68 13.79
C SER A 88 0.50 -5.43 13.95
N LEU A 89 -0.19 -5.25 15.08
CA LEU A 89 -0.90 -4.00 15.39
C LEU A 89 0.06 -2.82 15.50
N TRP A 90 1.19 -3.01 16.21
CA TRP A 90 2.25 -2.00 16.25
C TRP A 90 2.81 -1.73 14.85
N HIS A 91 3.12 -2.78 14.10
CA HIS A 91 3.66 -2.67 12.73
C HIS A 91 2.69 -1.95 11.77
N LEU A 92 1.39 -2.19 11.93
CA LEU A 92 0.32 -1.51 11.20
C LEU A 92 0.29 -0.02 11.54
N ALA A 93 0.43 0.33 12.82
CA ALA A 93 0.47 1.72 13.26
C ALA A 93 1.72 2.46 12.74
N VAL A 94 2.89 1.82 12.81
CA VAL A 94 4.14 2.33 12.23
C VAL A 94 3.99 2.59 10.74
N ARG A 95 3.64 1.55 9.95
CA ARG A 95 3.48 1.70 8.50
C ARG A 95 2.38 2.69 8.14
N GLY A 96 1.24 2.65 8.83
CA GLY A 96 0.17 3.62 8.64
C GLY A 96 0.66 5.06 8.79
N SER A 97 1.48 5.33 9.81
CA SER A 97 2.09 6.65 10.00
C SER A 97 3.04 7.03 8.85
N LEU A 98 3.86 6.10 8.36
CA LEU A 98 4.81 6.34 7.27
C LEU A 98 4.08 6.59 5.93
N TYR A 99 3.01 5.85 5.65
CA TYR A 99 2.18 6.07 4.47
C TYR A 99 1.46 7.42 4.49
N CYS A 100 0.89 7.80 5.64
CA CYS A 100 0.26 9.12 5.78
C CYS A 100 1.27 10.25 5.52
N ARG A 101 2.52 10.09 5.96
CA ARG A 101 3.59 11.04 5.64
C ARG A 101 3.85 11.16 4.13
N CYS A 102 3.76 10.07 3.36
CA CYS A 102 3.95 10.11 1.91
C CYS A 102 2.84 10.89 1.19
N LEU A 103 1.59 10.76 1.65
CA LEU A 103 0.45 11.45 1.03
C LEU A 103 0.39 12.94 1.41
N CYS A 104 0.82 13.29 2.63
CA CYS A 104 0.69 14.64 3.19
C CYS A 104 1.95 15.50 3.05
N CYS A 105 3.04 15.01 2.48
CA CYS A 105 4.30 15.76 2.29
C CYS A 105 4.23 16.87 1.22
N MET A 106 3.05 17.44 0.98
CA MET A 106 2.84 18.50 0.00
C MET A 106 3.40 19.86 0.46
N ASN A 107 3.69 20.02 1.75
CA ASN A 107 4.28 21.24 2.30
C ASN A 107 5.74 20.96 2.69
N ASP A 108 6.67 21.78 2.20
CA ASP A 108 8.13 21.68 2.33
C ASP A 108 8.70 21.72 3.76
N THR A 109 7.89 21.51 4.78
CA THR A 109 8.31 21.55 6.19
C THR A 109 8.82 20.19 6.68
N ASP A 110 9.71 19.54 5.91
CA ASP A 110 10.60 18.43 6.33
C ASP A 110 10.08 17.49 7.44
N PHE A 111 8.82 17.08 7.36
CA PHE A 111 8.15 16.22 8.36
C PHE A 111 8.16 16.74 9.81
N ALA A 112 8.60 17.97 10.06
CA ALA A 112 8.92 18.49 11.40
C ALA A 112 7.70 18.57 12.33
N ASN A 113 6.50 18.73 11.76
CA ASN A 113 5.24 18.82 12.50
C ASN A 113 4.48 17.49 12.60
N TRP A 114 5.07 16.38 12.14
CA TRP A 114 4.36 15.09 12.14
C TRP A 114 4.52 14.36 13.48
N PRO A 115 3.46 13.72 14.01
CA PRO A 115 3.58 12.91 15.22
C PRO A 115 4.68 11.85 15.10
N THR A 116 5.40 11.62 16.19
CA THR A 116 6.43 10.59 16.23
C THR A 116 5.83 9.22 15.94
N VAL A 117 6.61 8.39 15.23
CA VAL A 117 6.23 7.00 14.97
C VAL A 117 6.04 6.31 16.34
N PRO A 118 4.98 5.50 16.52
CA PRO A 118 4.72 4.86 17.80
C PRO A 118 5.94 4.04 18.25
N PRO A 119 6.48 4.28 19.46
CA PRO A 119 7.63 3.54 19.95
C PRO A 119 7.28 2.07 20.15
N LEU A 120 8.29 1.20 20.09
CA LEU A 120 8.11 -0.23 20.34
C LEU A 120 7.58 -0.45 21.77
N PRO A 121 6.40 -1.07 21.95
CA PRO A 121 5.87 -1.42 23.27
C PRO A 121 6.86 -2.28 24.09
N ASP A 122 7.01 -1.98 25.38
CA ASP A 122 7.98 -2.65 26.25
C ASP A 122 7.77 -4.16 26.33
N ASN A 123 6.53 -4.61 26.24
CA ASN A 123 6.19 -6.03 26.28
C ASN A 123 6.56 -6.80 25.00
N LEU A 124 6.87 -6.10 23.90
CA LEU A 124 7.43 -6.67 22.67
C LEU A 124 8.96 -6.67 22.67
N LYS A 125 9.61 -6.04 23.67
CA LYS A 125 11.07 -6.08 23.87
C LYS A 125 11.55 -7.37 24.55
N ILE A 126 10.64 -8.24 24.95
CA ILE A 126 10.93 -9.48 25.68
C ILE A 126 11.19 -10.59 24.65
N GLY A 127 12.44 -10.70 24.18
CA GLY A 127 12.91 -11.73 23.26
C GLY A 127 14.04 -11.23 22.35
N ASP A 128 14.88 -12.14 21.88
CA ASP A 128 16.10 -11.87 21.07
C ASP A 128 15.82 -11.41 19.62
N GLN A 129 14.56 -11.05 19.32
CA GLN A 129 14.13 -10.53 18.01
C GLN A 129 13.52 -9.14 18.17
N PHE A 130 14.37 -8.13 18.16
CA PHE A 130 13.91 -6.76 17.95
C PHE A 130 13.36 -6.62 16.53
N PRO A 131 12.10 -6.16 16.33
CA PRO A 131 11.64 -5.84 14.99
C PRO A 131 12.52 -4.74 14.39
N GLU A 132 13.00 -4.94 13.16
CA GLU A 132 13.85 -3.96 12.49
C GLU A 132 13.08 -2.63 12.36
N GLU A 133 13.73 -1.53 12.72
CA GLU A 133 13.14 -0.20 12.63
C GLU A 133 12.85 0.14 11.17
N GLU A 134 11.59 0.48 10.88
CA GLU A 134 11.17 0.93 9.56
C GLU A 134 11.25 2.45 9.46
N ILE A 135 11.85 2.93 8.36
CA ILE A 135 12.00 4.34 8.06
C ILE A 135 11.34 4.70 6.74
N LEU A 136 11.05 5.99 6.57
CA LEU A 136 10.68 6.59 5.30
C LEU A 136 11.87 7.41 4.79
N SER A 137 12.41 7.05 3.63
CA SER A 137 13.35 7.89 2.88
C SER A 137 12.62 8.53 1.70
N VAL A 138 12.83 9.83 1.52
CA VAL A 138 12.24 10.62 0.43
C VAL A 138 13.37 11.08 -0.48
N LEU A 139 13.25 10.73 -1.76
CA LEU A 139 14.21 11.11 -2.78
C LEU A 139 13.57 12.07 -3.77
N ASP A 140 14.23 13.20 -4.00
CA ASP A 140 13.88 14.11 -5.09
C ASP A 140 14.47 13.60 -6.40
N VAL A 141 13.64 13.60 -7.44
CA VAL A 141 13.96 13.14 -8.79
C VAL A 141 14.09 14.33 -9.70
N PRO A 142 15.27 14.55 -10.32
CA PRO A 142 15.45 15.64 -11.26
C PRO A 142 14.46 15.56 -12.43
N PRO A 143 14.02 16.71 -12.99
CA PRO A 143 13.08 16.74 -14.11
C PRO A 143 13.54 15.86 -15.27
N GLY A 144 12.63 15.03 -15.80
CA GLY A 144 12.90 14.12 -16.92
C GLY A 144 13.64 12.82 -16.57
N LYS A 145 14.10 12.62 -15.32
CA LYS A 145 14.75 11.37 -14.89
C LYS A 145 13.78 10.30 -14.40
N MET A 146 12.55 10.67 -14.04
CA MET A 146 11.55 9.74 -13.51
C MET A 146 11.30 8.54 -14.44
N GLY A 147 11.26 8.77 -15.76
CA GLY A 147 11.09 7.69 -16.74
C GLY A 147 12.21 6.64 -16.72
N ARG A 148 13.44 7.02 -16.36
CA ARG A 148 14.57 6.08 -16.22
C ARG A 148 14.45 5.23 -14.96
N VAL A 149 13.96 5.82 -13.87
CA VAL A 149 13.73 5.10 -12.61
C VAL A 149 12.63 4.06 -12.77
N ILE A 150 11.50 4.45 -13.37
CA ILE A 150 10.37 3.55 -13.64
C ILE A 150 10.78 2.46 -14.63
N GLY A 151 11.49 2.84 -15.69
CA GLY A 151 11.85 1.95 -16.79
C GLY A 151 10.67 1.61 -17.71
N ARG A 152 10.94 0.90 -18.81
CA ARG A 152 9.91 0.51 -19.78
C ARG A 152 8.87 -0.38 -19.10
N LYS A 153 7.59 0.02 -19.17
CA LYS A 153 6.46 -0.67 -18.52
C LYS A 153 6.65 -0.92 -17.00
N GLY A 154 7.45 -0.11 -16.32
CA GLY A 154 7.70 -0.31 -14.87
C GLY A 154 8.67 -1.43 -14.52
N ALA A 155 9.34 -2.06 -15.49
CA ALA A 155 10.22 -3.20 -15.22
C ALA A 155 11.40 -2.87 -14.30
N SER A 156 11.95 -1.65 -14.38
CA SER A 156 13.08 -1.23 -13.54
C SER A 156 12.65 -1.07 -12.09
N ILE A 157 11.55 -0.37 -11.84
CA ILE A 157 11.06 -0.17 -10.47
C ILE A 157 10.61 -1.48 -9.83
N LEU A 158 9.99 -2.39 -10.59
CA LEU A 158 9.64 -3.73 -10.11
C LEU A 158 10.88 -4.54 -9.73
N ALA A 159 11.93 -4.53 -10.55
CA ALA A 159 13.18 -5.21 -10.23
C ALA A 159 13.85 -4.64 -8.96
N ILE A 160 13.76 -3.32 -8.74
CA ILE A 160 14.28 -2.69 -7.51
C ILE A 160 13.43 -3.11 -6.30
N LYS A 161 12.10 -3.12 -6.42
CA LYS A 161 11.18 -3.62 -5.38
C LYS A 161 11.38 -5.10 -5.04
N GLU A 162 11.78 -5.92 -6.01
CA GLU A 162 12.08 -7.34 -5.76
C GLU A 162 13.46 -7.52 -5.12
N ALA A 163 14.44 -6.70 -5.50
CA ALA A 163 15.82 -6.79 -5.02
C ALA A 163 16.03 -6.17 -3.62
N CYS A 164 15.21 -5.17 -3.29
CA CYS A 164 15.17 -4.51 -1.99
C CYS A 164 13.87 -4.92 -1.34
N ASN A 165 13.89 -5.54 -0.16
CA ASN A 165 12.66 -5.89 0.58
C ASN A 165 12.03 -4.64 1.22
N ALA A 166 11.89 -3.59 0.42
CA ALA A 166 11.42 -2.26 0.76
C ALA A 166 10.31 -1.86 -0.22
N GLU A 167 9.35 -1.12 0.29
CA GLU A 167 8.23 -0.64 -0.48
C GLU A 167 8.56 0.70 -1.12
N ILE A 168 8.44 0.77 -2.44
CA ILE A 168 8.79 1.97 -3.22
C ILE A 168 7.53 2.56 -3.84
N LEU A 169 7.21 3.80 -3.47
CA LEU A 169 6.07 4.55 -3.99
C LEU A 169 6.59 5.69 -4.86
N ILE A 170 6.11 5.74 -6.11
CA ILE A 170 6.45 6.81 -7.04
C ILE A 170 5.43 7.95 -6.88
N GLY A 171 5.93 9.17 -6.83
CA GLY A 171 5.16 10.40 -6.86
C GLY A 171 4.26 10.55 -8.10
N GLY A 172 3.25 11.40 -8.02
CA GLY A 172 2.20 11.57 -9.03
C GLY A 172 0.83 11.32 -8.40
N ALA A 173 0.29 10.11 -8.54
CA ALA A 173 -1.01 9.76 -7.96
C ALA A 173 -1.03 9.72 -6.42
N LYS A 174 0.14 9.58 -5.78
CA LYS A 174 0.31 9.44 -4.33
C LYS A 174 1.13 10.58 -3.69
N GLY A 175 1.41 11.66 -4.41
CA GLY A 175 2.25 12.77 -3.94
C GLY A 175 2.84 13.60 -5.08
N PRO A 176 3.77 14.54 -4.82
CA PRO A 176 4.44 15.34 -5.85
C PRO A 176 5.11 14.46 -6.93
N PRO A 177 4.99 14.77 -8.23
CA PRO A 177 5.48 13.91 -9.32
C PRO A 177 7.01 13.78 -9.41
N ASP A 178 7.73 14.61 -8.69
CA ASP A 178 9.18 14.70 -8.59
C ASP A 178 9.76 13.97 -7.37
N LYS A 179 8.94 13.25 -6.58
CA LYS A 179 9.42 12.54 -5.38
C LYS A 179 9.24 11.03 -5.48
N ILE A 180 10.14 10.29 -4.84
CA ILE A 180 10.04 8.85 -4.60
C ILE A 180 10.11 8.60 -3.11
N PHE A 181 9.19 7.79 -2.60
CA PHE A 181 9.12 7.40 -1.20
C PHE A 181 9.55 5.94 -1.07
N VAL A 182 10.46 5.67 -0.14
CA VAL A 182 10.94 4.32 0.16
C VAL A 182 10.64 4.02 1.62
N ILE A 183 9.82 3.01 1.87
CA ILE A 183 9.40 2.56 3.21
C ILE A 183 9.93 1.16 3.47
N GLY A 184 10.59 0.95 4.60
CA GLY A 184 11.01 -0.37 5.03
C GLY A 184 12.14 -0.34 6.05
N PRO A 185 12.78 -1.49 6.32
CA PRO A 185 13.91 -1.58 7.24
C PRO A 185 15.08 -0.69 6.81
N VAL A 186 15.77 -0.07 7.77
CA VAL A 186 16.86 0.89 7.50
C VAL A 186 17.88 0.39 6.47
N LYS A 187 18.29 -0.87 6.56
CA LYS A 187 19.29 -1.47 5.64
C LYS A 187 18.78 -1.55 4.21
N GLU A 188 17.54 -2.03 4.04
CA GLU A 188 16.91 -2.19 2.73
C GLU A 188 16.57 -0.84 2.09
N VAL A 189 16.14 0.13 2.90
CA VAL A 189 15.86 1.50 2.44
C VAL A 189 17.13 2.16 1.90
N ARG A 190 18.25 2.09 2.64
CA ARG A 190 19.53 2.65 2.18
C ARG A 190 20.03 1.97 0.90
N LYS A 191 19.83 0.65 0.77
CA LYS A 191 20.16 -0.10 -0.44
C LYS A 191 19.33 0.39 -1.63
N ALA A 192 18.01 0.52 -1.46
CA ALA A 192 17.11 1.01 -2.49
C ALA A 192 17.46 2.46 -2.88
N GLU A 193 17.74 3.32 -1.90
CA GLU A 193 18.14 4.72 -2.11
C GLU A 193 19.40 4.82 -2.99
N ALA A 194 20.42 4.00 -2.70
CA ALA A 194 21.65 3.97 -3.50
C ALA A 194 21.40 3.53 -4.94
N ILE A 195 20.57 2.50 -5.16
CA ILE A 195 20.21 2.01 -6.49
C ILE A 195 19.42 3.07 -7.26
N LEU A 196 18.45 3.71 -6.61
CA LEU A 196 17.62 4.77 -7.21
C LEU A 196 18.48 5.96 -7.60
N ARG A 197 19.37 6.43 -6.72
CA ARG A 197 20.33 7.51 -7.03
C ARG A 197 21.24 7.16 -8.21
N GLY A 198 21.76 5.93 -8.25
CA GLY A 198 22.56 5.45 -9.38
C GLY A 198 21.83 5.50 -10.72
N ARG A 199 20.51 5.33 -10.75
CA ARG A 199 19.69 5.44 -11.98
C ARG A 199 19.40 6.88 -12.42
N MET A 200 19.59 7.85 -11.53
CA MET A 200 19.36 9.27 -11.80
C MET A 200 20.60 10.00 -12.34
N ILE A 201 21.79 9.45 -12.11
CA ILE A 201 23.06 9.99 -12.61
C ILE A 201 23.17 9.76 -14.13
N ASP A 202 23.61 10.80 -14.85
CA ASP A 202 24.01 10.66 -16.25
C ASP A 202 25.44 10.11 -16.34
N TYR A 203 25.62 9.07 -17.16
CA TYR A 203 26.91 8.66 -17.69
C TYR A 203 27.05 9.18 -19.12
#